data_AF-A0AA51P7F1-F1
#
_entry.id   AF-A0AA51P7F1-F1
#
_cell.length_a   1.000
_cell.length_b   1.000
_cell.length_c   1.000
_cell.angle_alpha   90.00
_cell.angle_beta   90.00
_cell.angle_gamma   90.00
#
_symmetry.space_group_name_H-M   'P 1'
#
loop_
_entity.id
_entity.type
_entity.pdbx_description
1 polymer ?
#
loop_
_entity_poly.entity_id
_entity_poly.type
_entity_poly.pdbx_seq_one_letter_code
_entity_poly.pdbx_strand_id
1 'polypeptide(L)' 'FRMKIYAENKHKVAKHNQRYELGQVSYRLSTNKYSDMLHHEFVHTMNGFN' A
#
# COMPACT_ATOMS: atom_id res chain seq x y z
N PHE A 1 13.81 10.31 -3.31
CA PHE A 1 12.38 10.49 -2.99
C PHE A 1 11.61 9.18 -2.84
N ARG A 2 11.88 8.15 -3.67
CA ARG A 2 11.25 6.81 -3.60
C ARG A 2 11.26 6.13 -2.22
N MET A 3 12.37 6.22 -1.49
CA MET A 3 12.48 5.67 -0.13
C MET A 3 11.44 6.26 0.85
N LYS A 4 11.06 7.53 0.68
CA LYS A 4 10.04 8.17 1.51
C LYS A 4 8.65 7.58 1.23
N ILE A 5 8.32 7.38 -0.04
CA ILE A 5 7.06 6.75 -0.48
C ILE A 5 6.95 5.33 0.07
N TYR A 6 8.05 4.56 -0.01
CA TYR A 6 8.11 3.23 0.56
C TYR A 6 7.87 3.22 2.07
N ALA A 7 8.49 4.14 2.82
CA ALA A 7 8.28 4.27 4.25
C ALA A 7 6.82 4.60 4.61
N GLU A 8 6.19 5.51 3.87
CA GLU A 8 4.77 5.87 4.07
C GLU A 8 3.84 4.69 3.77
N ASN A 9 4.08 3.95 2.69
CA ASN A 9 3.28 2.78 2.33
C ASN A 9 3.48 1.62 3.33
N LYS A 10 4.72 1.40 3.80
CA LYS A 10 5.00 0.41 4.86
C LYS A 10 4.28 0.75 6.16
N HIS A 11 4.21 2.03 6.52
CA HIS A 11 3.44 2.48 7.70
C HIS A 11 1.95 2.23 7.55
N LYS A 12 1.38 2.48 6.36
CA LYS A 12 -0.04 2.16 6.07
C LYS A 12 -0.32 0.67 6.20
N VAL A 13 0.56 -0.18 5.68
CA VAL A 13 0.47 -1.64 5.79
C VAL A 13 0.52 -2.08 7.26
N ALA A 14 1.44 -1.53 8.05
CA ALA A 14 1.54 -1.84 9.48
C ALA A 14 0.24 -1.47 10.24
N LYS A 15 -0.30 -0.27 10.01
CA LYS A 15 -1.58 0.16 10.59
C LYS A 15 -2.74 -0.75 10.19
N HIS A 16 -2.79 -1.18 8.93
CA HIS A 16 -3.81 -2.10 8.46
C HIS A 16 -3.69 -3.47 9.15
N ASN A 17 -2.47 -3.99 9.28
CA ASN A 17 -2.23 -5.27 9.93
C ASN A 17 -2.54 -5.24 11.44
N GLN A 18 -2.34 -4.10 12.11
CA GLN A 18 -2.83 -3.91 13.48
C GLN A 18 -4.35 -4.04 13.56
N ARG A 19 -5.09 -3.44 12.62
CA ARG A 19 -6.57 -3.60 12.56
C ARG A 19 -6.99 -5.03 12.26
N TYR A 20 -6.21 -5.75 11.46
CA TYR A 20 -6.45 -7.18 11.17
C TYR A 20 -6.32 -8.00 12.45
N GLU A 21 -5.28 -7.75 13.25
CA GLU A 21 -5.07 -8.44 14.53
C GLU A 21 -6.19 -8.15 15.54
N LEU A 22 -6.81 -6.97 15.46
CA LEU A 22 -8.00 -6.61 16.23
C LEU A 22 -9.32 -7.16 15.65
N GLY A 23 -9.28 -7.93 14.55
CA GLY A 23 -10.47 -8.49 13.90
C GLY A 23 -11.34 -7.46 13.17
N GLN A 24 -10.85 -6.24 12.93
CA GLN A 24 -11.61 -5.16 12.28
C GLN A 24 -11.60 -5.25 10.74
N VAL A 25 -10.63 -5.99 10.18
CA VAL A 25 -10.49 -6.23 8.74
C VAL A 25 -10.21 -7.71 8.52
N SER A 26 -10.67 -8.27 7.39
CA SER A 26 -10.61 -9.70 7.08
C SER A 26 -9.33 -10.14 6.34
N TYR A 27 -8.45 -9.21 5.99
CA TYR A 27 -7.25 -9.50 5.20
C TYR A 27 -6.01 -8.79 5.74
N ARG A 28 -4.83 -9.31 5.37
CA ARG A 28 -3.53 -8.70 5.69
C ARG A 28 -2.95 -8.04 4.46
N LEU A 29 -2.19 -6.97 4.66
CA LEU A 29 -1.40 -6.33 3.63
C LEU A 29 0.08 -6.71 3.80
N SER A 30 0.80 -6.76 2.69
CA SER A 30 2.24 -7.00 2.65
C SER A 30 2.90 -6.06 1.64
N THR A 31 4.18 -5.79 1.85
CA THR A 31 4.99 -5.02 0.89
C THR A 31 5.24 -5.85 -0.36
N ASN A 32 4.95 -5.28 -1.52
CA ASN A 32 5.18 -5.89 -2.83
C ASN A 32 5.95 -4.91 -3.74
N LYS A 33 6.11 -5.27 -5.02
CA LYS A 33 6.79 -4.44 -6.03
C LYS A 33 6.16 -3.06 -6.29
N TYR A 34 4.97 -2.79 -5.77
CA TYR A 34 4.26 -1.52 -5.90
C TYR A 34 4.42 -0.63 -4.66
N SER A 35 5.23 -1.06 -3.68
CA SER A 35 5.35 -0.37 -2.38
C SER A 35 6.00 1.00 -2.47
N ASP A 36 6.74 1.31 -3.53
CA ASP A 36 7.40 2.59 -3.78
C ASP A 36 6.67 3.46 -4.82
N MET A 37 5.48 3.03 -5.25
CA MET A 37 4.63 3.79 -6.17
C MET A 37 3.69 4.73 -5.42
N LEU A 38 3.49 5.92 -5.99
CA LEU A 38 2.43 6.83 -5.60
C LEU A 38 1.09 6.34 -6.15
N HIS A 39 0.00 6.80 -5.53
CA HIS A 39 -1.35 6.39 -5.93
C HIS A 39 -1.65 6.73 -7.40
N HIS A 40 -1.28 7.93 -7.86
CA HIS A 40 -1.50 8.34 -9.25
C HIS A 40 -0.64 7.53 -10.25
N GLU A 41 0.58 7.12 -9.85
CA GLU A 41 1.42 6.23 -10.67
C GLU A 41 0.79 4.85 -10.79
N PHE A 42 0.30 4.31 -9.68
CA PHE A 42 -0.39 3.02 -9.67
C PHE A 42 -1.64 3.05 -10.53
N VAL A 43 -2.46 4.09 -10.41
CA VAL A 43 -3.66 4.28 -11.24
C VAL A 43 -3.26 4.39 -12.71
N HIS A 44 -2.26 5.20 -13.08
CA HIS A 44 -1.87 5.32 -14.49
C HIS A 44 -1.33 4.02 -15.09
N THR A 45 -0.61 3.20 -14.32
CA THR A 45 -0.08 1.92 -14.80
C THR A 45 -1.12 0.79 -14.83
N MET A 46 -2.06 0.76 -13.89
CA MET A 46 -2.97 -0.37 -13.69
C MET A 46 -4.42 -0.07 -14.11
N ASN A 47 -4.76 1.19 -14.35
CA ASN A 47 -6.08 1.59 -14.82
C ASN A 47 -6.07 1.65 -16.35
N GLY A 48 -6.59 0.61 -17.00
CA GLY A 48 -6.65 0.47 -18.47
C GLY A 48 -7.66 1.38 -19.16
N PHE A 49 -8.12 2.44 -18.50
CA PHE A 49 -8.98 3.46 -19.09
C PHE A 49 -8.07 4.59 -19.59
N ASN A 50 -7.95 4.70 -20.92
CA ASN A 50 -7.34 5.83 -21.63
C ASN A 50 -8.38 6.90 -21.92
#